data_AF-B6A7Z8-F1
#
_entry.id   AF-B6A7Z8-F1
#
_cell.length_a   1.000
_cell.length_b   1.000
_cell.length_c   1.000
_cell.angle_alpha   90.00
_cell.angle_beta   90.00
_cell.angle_gamma   90.00
#
_symmetry.space_group_name_H-M   'P 1'
#
loop_
_entity.id
_entity.type
_entity.pdbx_description
1 polymer ?
#
loop_
_entity_poly.entity_id
_entity_poly.type
_entity_poly.pdbx_seq_one_letter_code
_entity_poly.pdbx_strand_id
1 'polypeptide(L)'
;SEVASVGGMVRQYQVVLDPERMRALNLSHQQIASAIQDSNQEGGGSVLEIGSAEYMVRTSGYLKKLDDFNNIVITARDGIPILLSDVASVRMGPEIRRGVAELNGEGEVAGGIIVMRYGKNALETINGVKAKLQQIQQTLPAGVEIVPVYDRSQLITHAIDSLSFKLLEEFLV
;
A
#
# COMPACT_ATOMS: atom_id res chain seq x y z
N SER A 1 8.85 -16.45 2.07
CA SER A 1 8.02 -16.30 0.87
C SER A 1 7.40 -14.94 0.96
N GLU A 2 7.41 -14.21 -0.14
CA GLU A 2 7.06 -12.80 -0.19
C GLU A 2 6.30 -12.55 -1.50
N VAL A 3 5.38 -11.59 -1.48
CA VAL A 3 4.77 -11.05 -2.70
C VAL A 3 5.21 -9.60 -2.78
N ALA A 4 6.20 -9.32 -3.62
CA ALA A 4 6.75 -7.99 -3.79
C ALA A 4 5.93 -7.22 -4.82
N SER A 5 5.52 -6.00 -4.50
CA SER A 5 4.84 -5.11 -5.46
C SER A 5 5.85 -4.50 -6.42
N VAL A 6 5.48 -4.31 -7.68
CA VAL A 6 6.32 -3.68 -8.70
C VAL A 6 5.50 -2.69 -9.53
N GLY A 7 6.05 -1.49 -9.73
CA GLY A 7 5.33 -0.41 -10.42
C GLY A 7 4.12 0.11 -9.65
N GLY A 8 3.17 0.69 -10.40
CA GLY A 8 1.97 1.31 -9.84
C GLY A 8 2.21 2.63 -9.09
N MET A 9 1.12 3.22 -8.61
CA MET A 9 1.13 4.48 -7.87
C MET A 9 0.65 4.26 -6.44
N VAL A 10 1.50 4.55 -5.46
CA VAL A 10 1.11 4.57 -4.05
C VAL A 10 0.43 5.90 -3.76
N ARG A 11 -0.80 5.85 -3.25
CA ARG A 11 -1.56 7.04 -2.85
C ARG A 11 -0.89 7.70 -1.64
N GLN A 12 -0.52 8.96 -1.80
CA GLN A 12 0.08 9.78 -0.76
C GLN A 12 -0.73 11.06 -0.53
N TYR A 13 -0.93 11.41 0.74
CA TYR A 13 -1.37 12.75 1.13
C TYR A 13 -0.16 13.67 1.13
N GLN A 14 -0.16 14.65 0.24
CA GLN A 14 0.91 15.61 0.06
C GLN A 14 0.50 16.94 0.68
N VAL A 15 1.22 17.36 1.73
CA VAL A 15 1.08 18.67 2.35
C VAL A 15 2.10 19.60 1.70
N VAL A 16 1.63 20.50 0.83
CA VAL A 16 2.46 21.46 0.11
C VAL A 16 2.43 22.78 0.85
N LEU A 17 3.51 23.10 1.55
CA LEU A 17 3.64 24.31 2.35
C LEU A 17 3.82 25.56 1.48
N ASP A 18 3.22 26.67 1.88
CA ASP A 18 3.36 27.99 1.28
C ASP A 18 4.35 28.83 2.12
N PRO A 19 5.58 29.08 1.63
CA PRO A 19 6.60 29.82 2.38
C PRO A 19 6.22 31.26 2.70
N GLU A 20 5.39 31.91 1.87
CA GLU A 20 4.96 33.29 2.09
C GLU A 20 3.96 33.36 3.24
N ARG A 21 2.95 32.47 3.24
CA ARG A 21 1.97 32.37 4.33
C ARG A 21 2.61 31.95 5.65
N MET A 22 3.55 31.00 5.60
CA MET A 22 4.33 30.62 6.78
C MET A 22 5.10 31.80 7.36
N ARG A 23 5.73 32.62 6.51
CA ARG A 23 6.47 33.80 6.95
C ARG A 23 5.54 34.87 7.53
N ALA A 24 4.41 35.13 6.88
CA ALA A 24 3.40 36.08 7.35
C ALA A 24 2.86 35.70 8.74
N LEU A 25 2.72 34.40 8.99
CA LEU A 25 2.27 33.87 10.27
C LEU A 25 3.43 33.49 11.20
N ASN A 26 4.69 33.79 10.87
CA ASN A 26 5.87 33.44 11.67
C ASN A 26 5.86 31.97 12.16
N LEU A 27 5.62 31.04 11.24
CA LEU A 27 5.58 29.60 11.49
C LEU A 27 6.78 28.90 10.84
N SER A 28 7.43 28.03 11.60
CA SER A 28 8.55 27.21 11.11
C SER A 28 8.05 25.90 10.50
N HIS A 29 8.87 25.33 9.62
CA HIS A 29 8.61 23.99 9.07
C HIS A 29 8.48 22.93 10.18
N GLN A 30 9.33 23.02 11.20
CA GLN A 30 9.32 22.08 12.32
C GLN A 30 8.01 22.14 13.11
N GLN A 31 7.46 23.34 13.35
CA GLN A 31 6.18 23.49 14.04
C GLN A 31 5.05 22.78 13.28
N ILE A 32 5.02 22.94 11.96
CA ILE A 32 4.02 22.29 11.11
C ILE A 32 4.20 20.77 11.11
N ALA A 33 5.44 20.29 10.99
CA ALA A 33 5.74 18.86 11.00
C ALA A 33 5.32 18.20 12.33
N SER A 34 5.64 18.82 13.47
CA SER A 34 5.23 18.35 14.79
C SER A 34 3.70 18.33 14.94
N ALA A 35 3.01 19.41 14.54
CA ALA A 35 1.54 19.48 14.61
C ALA A 35 0.87 18.34 13.82
N ILE A 36 1.41 17.99 12.63
CA ILE A 36 0.89 16.88 11.83
C ILE A 36 1.14 15.53 12.51
N GLN A 37 2.32 15.32 13.10
CA GLN A 37 2.65 14.08 13.80
C GLN A 37 1.79 13.86 15.05
N ASP A 38 1.53 14.93 15.80
CA ASP A 38 0.73 14.89 17.02
C ASP A 38 -0.77 14.70 16.73
N SER A 39 -1.22 15.11 15.55
CA SER A 39 -2.63 15.06 15.13
C SER A 39 -3.07 13.76 14.47
N ASN A 40 -2.20 12.75 14.36
CA ASN A 40 -2.51 11.48 13.70
C ASN A 40 -2.32 10.27 14.62
N GLN A 41 -2.98 10.29 15.77
CA GLN A 41 -2.83 9.27 16.82
C GLN A 41 -4.19 8.92 17.45
N GLU A 42 -4.33 7.70 17.94
CA GLU A 42 -5.48 7.30 18.78
C GLU A 42 -5.02 7.05 20.22
N GLY A 43 -5.90 7.36 21.17
CA GLY A 43 -5.67 7.15 22.60
C GLY A 43 -6.73 6.24 23.23
N GLY A 44 -6.31 5.48 24.25
CA GLY A 44 -7.21 4.73 25.13
C GLY A 44 -7.42 5.49 26.44
N GLY A 45 -8.67 5.62 26.86
CA GLY A 45 -9.07 6.28 28.11
C GLY A 45 -9.37 5.30 29.26
N SER A 46 -8.89 4.05 29.18
CA SER A 46 -9.26 2.94 30.07
C SER A 46 -10.75 2.56 29.97
N VAL A 47 -11.23 1.79 30.94
CA VAL A 47 -12.64 1.38 31.07
C VAL A 47 -13.30 2.12 32.25
N LEU A 48 -14.58 2.41 32.09
CA LEU A 48 -15.44 2.98 33.13
C LEU A 48 -16.52 1.96 33.48
N GLU A 49 -16.61 1.57 34.75
CA GLU A 49 -17.67 0.67 35.21
C GLU A 49 -18.95 1.47 35.51
N ILE A 50 -20.04 1.16 34.81
CA ILE A 50 -21.37 1.75 35.05
C ILE A 50 -22.39 0.60 35.08
N GLY A 51 -23.07 0.43 36.21
CA GLY A 51 -24.15 -0.55 36.33
C GLY A 51 -23.70 -2.00 36.10
N SER A 52 -22.53 -2.38 36.63
CA SER A 52 -21.92 -3.71 36.43
C SER A 52 -21.56 -4.04 34.97
N ALA A 53 -21.47 -3.02 34.10
CA ALA A 53 -20.93 -3.13 32.76
C ALA A 53 -19.69 -2.23 32.62
N GLU A 54 -18.65 -2.73 31.94
CA GLU A 54 -17.44 -1.96 31.62
C GLU A 54 -17.58 -1.27 30.26
N TYR A 55 -17.44 0.05 30.25
CA TYR A 55 -17.46 0.87 29.05
C TYR A 55 -16.05 1.30 28.69
N MET A 56 -15.57 0.83 27.54
CA MET A 56 -14.27 1.25 27.02
C MET A 56 -14.33 2.69 26.51
N VAL A 57 -13.47 3.54 27.07
CA VAL A 57 -13.27 4.91 26.60
C VAL A 57 -12.18 4.90 25.52
N ARG A 58 -12.53 5.30 24.31
CA ARG A 58 -11.59 5.43 23.18
C ARG A 58 -11.68 6.81 22.57
N THR A 59 -10.54 7.42 22.27
CA THR A 59 -10.48 8.65 21.49
C THR A 59 -10.12 8.32 20.04
N SER A 60 -10.78 9.00 19.10
CA SER A 60 -10.43 8.94 17.69
C SER A 60 -9.53 10.11 17.33
N GLY A 61 -8.41 9.85 16.66
CA GLY A 61 -7.53 10.92 16.16
C GLY A 61 -6.72 10.53 14.91
N TYR A 62 -7.13 9.49 14.19
CA TYR A 62 -6.54 9.21 12.87
C TYR A 62 -7.10 10.12 11.79
N LEU A 63 -6.21 10.65 10.96
CA LEU A 63 -6.54 11.42 9.77
C LEU A 63 -6.97 10.48 8.65
N LYS A 64 -8.19 10.65 8.12
CA LYS A 64 -8.79 9.75 7.12
C LYS A 64 -9.05 10.43 5.80
N LYS A 65 -9.45 11.71 5.84
CA LYS A 65 -9.79 12.52 4.66
C LYS A 65 -8.99 13.81 4.62
N LEU A 66 -8.99 14.47 3.46
CA LEU A 66 -8.28 15.74 3.25
C LEU A 66 -8.70 16.82 4.25
N ASP A 67 -9.99 16.89 4.59
CA ASP A 67 -10.50 17.84 5.59
C ASP A 67 -9.86 17.66 6.96
N ASP A 68 -9.53 16.43 7.36
CA ASP A 68 -8.94 16.17 8.66
C ASP A 68 -7.55 16.82 8.73
N PHE A 69 -6.79 16.77 7.63
CA PHE A 69 -5.51 17.46 7.52
C PHE A 69 -5.68 18.98 7.51
N ASN A 70 -6.64 19.50 6.75
CA ASN A 70 -6.87 20.95 6.64
C ASN A 70 -7.20 21.58 8.01
N ASN A 71 -7.88 20.84 8.88
CA ASN A 71 -8.28 21.29 10.22
C ASN A 71 -7.23 21.03 11.32
N ILE A 72 -6.03 20.58 10.97
CA ILE A 72 -4.93 20.44 11.94
C ILE A 72 -4.58 21.81 12.50
N VAL A 73 -4.68 21.97 13.82
CA VAL A 73 -4.28 23.19 14.51
C VAL A 73 -2.76 23.18 14.70
N ILE A 74 -2.06 24.14 14.12
CA ILE A 74 -0.60 24.27 14.27
C ILE A 74 -0.28 25.01 15.58
N THR A 75 -0.98 26.11 15.81
CA THR A 75 -0.84 26.93 17.02
C THR A 75 -2.09 27.79 17.22
N ALA A 76 -2.21 28.46 18.36
CA ALA A 76 -3.27 29.43 18.60
C ALA A 76 -2.65 30.75 19.08
N ARG A 77 -3.14 31.88 18.56
CA ARG A 77 -2.75 33.23 18.99
C ARG A 77 -3.99 33.98 19.42
N ASP A 78 -4.01 34.49 20.64
CA ASP A 78 -5.14 35.24 21.21
C ASP A 78 -6.49 34.50 21.10
N GLY A 79 -6.45 33.16 21.21
CA GLY A 79 -7.63 32.28 21.09
C GLY A 79 -8.06 31.98 19.65
N ILE A 80 -7.40 32.54 18.64
CA ILE A 80 -7.64 32.24 17.23
C ILE A 80 -6.71 31.10 16.79
N PRO A 81 -7.25 29.93 16.38
CA PRO A 81 -6.43 28.83 15.88
C PRO A 81 -5.88 29.18 14.50
N ILE A 82 -4.62 28.80 14.27
CA ILE A 82 -3.98 28.82 12.96
C ILE A 82 -3.94 27.38 12.47
N LEU A 83 -4.61 27.13 11.36
CA LEU A 83 -4.82 25.81 10.78
C LEU A 83 -3.76 25.48 9.73
N LEU A 84 -3.61 24.19 9.42
CA LEU A 84 -2.76 23.75 8.31
C LEU A 84 -3.23 24.34 6.98
N SER A 85 -4.53 24.51 6.78
CA SER A 85 -5.09 25.16 5.58
C SER A 85 -4.63 26.60 5.39
N ASP A 86 -4.23 27.28 6.47
CA ASP A 86 -3.81 28.69 6.42
C ASP A 86 -2.40 28.83 5.85
N VAL A 87 -1.59 27.77 5.89
CA VAL A 87 -0.17 27.79 5.48
C VAL A 87 0.21 26.70 4.48
N ALA A 88 -0.71 25.81 4.12
CA ALA A 88 -0.44 24.70 3.22
C ALA A 88 -1.67 24.32 2.39
N SER A 89 -1.41 23.70 1.25
CA SER A 89 -2.42 22.99 0.47
C SER A 89 -2.23 21.49 0.60
N VAL A 90 -3.29 20.78 0.98
CA VAL A 90 -3.27 19.32 1.11
C VAL A 90 -3.91 18.72 -0.13
N ARG A 91 -3.16 17.91 -0.86
CA ARG A 91 -3.65 17.22 -2.05
C ARG A 91 -3.32 15.74 -2.01
N MET A 92 -4.09 14.96 -2.74
CA MET A 92 -3.80 13.56 -2.95
C MET A 92 -3.01 13.40 -4.24
N GLY A 93 -1.88 12.70 -4.16
CA GLY A 93 -1.02 12.47 -5.31
C GLY A 93 -0.25 11.15 -5.18
N PRO A 94 0.53 10.80 -6.20
CA PRO A 94 1.40 9.63 -6.13
C PRO A 94 2.63 9.92 -5.25
N GLU A 95 3.10 8.91 -4.53
CA GLU A 95 4.43 8.92 -3.91
C GLU A 95 5.54 8.93 -4.98
N ILE A 96 6.73 9.42 -4.62
CA ILE A 96 7.91 9.31 -5.45
C ILE A 96 8.15 7.84 -5.79
N ARG A 97 8.05 7.53 -7.08
CA ARG A 97 8.20 6.17 -7.58
C ARG A 97 9.65 5.72 -7.51
N ARG A 98 9.88 4.56 -6.92
CA ARG A 98 11.18 3.86 -6.95
C ARG A 98 11.33 2.90 -8.12
N GLY A 99 10.23 2.57 -8.78
CA GLY A 99 10.18 1.68 -9.94
C GLY A 99 8.92 1.93 -10.75
N VAL A 100 8.99 1.59 -12.04
CA VAL A 100 7.88 1.68 -13.00
C VAL A 100 7.71 0.30 -13.62
N ALA A 101 6.47 -0.12 -13.81
CA ALA A 101 6.15 -1.34 -14.56
C ALA A 101 5.27 -0.97 -15.75
N GLU A 102 5.62 -1.49 -16.90
CA GLU A 102 4.95 -1.22 -18.17
C GLU A 102 4.57 -2.57 -18.79
N LEU A 103 3.42 -2.64 -19.45
CA LEU A 103 2.93 -3.86 -20.07
C LEU A 103 2.78 -3.68 -21.58
N ASN A 104 3.65 -4.37 -22.33
CA ASN A 104 3.58 -4.52 -23.79
C ASN A 104 3.64 -3.21 -24.61
N GLY A 105 4.12 -2.10 -24.05
CA GLY A 105 4.12 -0.79 -24.70
C GLY A 105 2.76 -0.07 -24.66
N GLU A 106 1.75 -0.64 -24.00
CA GLU A 106 0.38 -0.12 -23.96
C GLU A 106 0.12 0.76 -22.73
N GLY A 107 1.01 0.73 -21.73
CA GLY A 107 0.89 1.62 -20.58
C GLY A 107 1.51 1.12 -19.29
N GLU A 108 1.53 2.02 -18.31
CA GLU A 108 2.00 1.74 -16.96
C GLU A 108 0.96 0.93 -16.17
N VAL A 109 1.43 -0.11 -15.48
CA VAL A 109 0.60 -1.02 -14.70
C VAL A 109 1.15 -1.19 -13.29
N ALA A 110 0.32 -1.72 -12.39
CA ALA A 110 0.75 -2.24 -11.09
C ALA A 110 0.89 -3.77 -11.19
N GLY A 111 2.02 -4.30 -10.75
CA GLY A 111 2.33 -5.73 -10.79
C GLY A 111 2.73 -6.29 -9.42
N GLY A 112 2.82 -7.62 -9.36
CA GLY A 112 3.28 -8.35 -8.19
C GLY A 112 4.19 -9.51 -8.59
N ILE A 113 5.29 -9.70 -7.86
CA ILE A 113 6.25 -10.78 -8.05
C ILE A 113 6.15 -11.73 -6.87
N ILE A 114 5.95 -13.01 -7.17
CA ILE A 114 5.84 -14.05 -6.15
C ILE A 114 7.21 -14.65 -5.92
N VAL A 115 7.76 -14.39 -4.74
CA VAL A 115 9.06 -14.91 -4.31
C VAL A 115 8.83 -16.16 -3.47
N MET A 116 9.12 -17.31 -4.07
CA MET A 116 9.02 -18.61 -3.39
C MET A 116 9.99 -18.69 -2.22
N ARG A 117 9.59 -19.41 -1.16
CA ARG A 117 10.50 -19.73 -0.06
C ARG A 117 11.65 -20.61 -0.54
N TYR A 118 12.86 -20.30 -0.10
CA TYR A 118 14.05 -21.11 -0.40
C TYR A 118 13.86 -22.57 0.02
N GLY A 119 14.33 -23.51 -0.81
CA GLY A 119 14.25 -24.95 -0.56
C GLY A 119 12.85 -25.57 -0.67
N LYS A 120 11.84 -24.84 -1.18
CA LYS A 120 10.49 -25.38 -1.43
C LYS A 120 10.27 -25.74 -2.90
N ASN A 121 9.23 -26.52 -3.16
CA ASN A 121 8.89 -26.97 -4.51
C ASN A 121 8.24 -25.84 -5.32
N ALA A 122 8.86 -25.49 -6.45
CA ALA A 122 8.39 -24.43 -7.34
C ALA A 122 7.07 -24.76 -8.02
N LEU A 123 6.92 -25.97 -8.55
CA LEU A 123 5.73 -26.38 -9.28
C LEU A 123 4.49 -26.41 -8.36
N GLU A 124 4.65 -26.98 -7.18
CA GLU A 124 3.60 -27.01 -6.15
C GLU A 124 3.18 -25.58 -5.73
N THR A 125 4.17 -24.71 -5.51
CA THR A 125 3.91 -23.30 -5.17
C THR A 125 3.14 -22.58 -6.28
N ILE A 126 3.54 -22.75 -7.54
CA ILE A 126 2.90 -22.10 -8.69
C ILE A 126 1.46 -22.61 -8.87
N ASN A 127 1.22 -23.91 -8.68
CA ASN A 127 -0.13 -24.47 -8.77
C ASN A 127 -1.04 -23.90 -7.67
N GLY A 128 -0.54 -23.79 -6.44
CA GLY A 128 -1.29 -23.15 -5.35
C GLY A 128 -1.60 -21.67 -5.62
N VAL A 129 -0.64 -20.94 -6.20
CA VAL A 129 -0.84 -19.54 -6.62
C VAL A 129 -1.93 -19.45 -7.68
N LYS A 130 -1.86 -20.25 -8.76
CA LYS A 130 -2.84 -20.24 -9.85
C LYS A 130 -4.26 -20.53 -9.34
N ALA A 131 -4.40 -21.54 -8.49
CA ALA A 131 -5.68 -21.87 -7.85
C ALA A 131 -6.21 -20.69 -7.01
N LYS A 132 -5.33 -19.98 -6.29
CA LYS A 132 -5.74 -18.81 -5.50
C LYS A 132 -6.12 -17.61 -6.38
N LEU A 133 -5.40 -17.39 -7.47
CA LEU A 133 -5.71 -16.31 -8.42
C LEU A 133 -7.08 -16.52 -9.06
N GLN A 134 -7.44 -17.75 -9.44
CA GLN A 134 -8.78 -18.07 -9.95
C GLN A 134 -9.90 -17.72 -8.95
N GLN A 135 -9.67 -17.93 -7.65
CA GLN A 135 -10.62 -17.55 -6.61
C GLN A 135 -10.74 -16.03 -6.46
N ILE A 136 -9.59 -15.33 -6.45
CA ILE A 136 -9.55 -13.87 -6.26
C ILE A 136 -10.16 -13.15 -7.46
N GLN A 137 -9.99 -13.67 -8.67
CA GLN A 137 -10.49 -13.04 -9.89
C GLN A 137 -12.01 -12.81 -9.85
N GLN A 138 -12.76 -13.63 -9.12
CA GLN A 138 -14.21 -13.47 -8.92
C GLN A 138 -14.57 -12.32 -7.97
N THR A 139 -13.64 -11.89 -7.12
CA THR A 139 -13.82 -10.81 -6.13
C THR A 139 -13.30 -9.46 -6.61
N LEU A 140 -12.68 -9.41 -7.80
CA LEU A 140 -12.10 -8.20 -8.33
C LEU A 140 -13.19 -7.19 -8.74
N PRO A 141 -12.93 -5.88 -8.58
CA PRO A 141 -13.80 -4.84 -9.13
C PRO A 141 -13.98 -4.99 -10.65
N ALA A 142 -15.11 -4.52 -11.16
CA ALA A 142 -15.37 -4.51 -12.60
C ALA A 142 -14.24 -3.77 -13.35
N GLY A 143 -13.72 -4.40 -14.40
CA GLY A 143 -12.64 -3.86 -15.23
C GLY A 143 -11.22 -4.17 -14.74
N VAL A 144 -11.03 -4.87 -13.62
CA VAL A 144 -9.71 -5.30 -13.15
C VAL A 144 -9.43 -6.74 -13.62
N GLU A 145 -8.29 -6.93 -14.30
CA GLU A 145 -7.82 -8.23 -14.77
C GLU A 145 -6.39 -8.51 -14.29
N ILE A 146 -6.10 -9.78 -13.99
CA ILE A 146 -4.76 -10.25 -13.64
C ILE A 146 -4.18 -11.01 -14.83
N VAL A 147 -3.20 -10.42 -15.51
CA VAL A 147 -2.51 -11.03 -16.64
C VAL A 147 -1.16 -11.60 -16.17
N PRO A 148 -0.94 -12.94 -16.22
CA PRO A 148 0.34 -13.52 -15.87
C PRO A 148 1.43 -13.14 -16.90
N VAL A 149 2.48 -12.46 -16.46
CA VAL A 149 3.59 -12.03 -17.32
C VAL A 149 4.78 -12.99 -17.33
N TYR A 150 4.93 -13.81 -16.29
CA TYR A 150 6.01 -14.78 -16.18
C TYR A 150 5.54 -16.01 -15.40
N ASP A 151 5.71 -17.19 -15.99
CA ASP A 151 5.33 -18.47 -15.40
C ASP A 151 6.43 -19.52 -15.57
N ARG A 152 7.12 -19.82 -14.46
CA ARG A 152 8.21 -20.81 -14.46
C ARG A 152 7.71 -22.26 -14.58
N SER A 153 6.43 -22.55 -14.34
CA SER A 153 5.94 -23.93 -14.41
C SER A 153 6.07 -24.50 -15.81
N GLN A 154 5.90 -23.68 -16.84
CA GLN A 154 6.01 -24.11 -18.24
C GLN A 154 7.38 -24.72 -18.52
N LEU A 155 8.46 -24.06 -18.10
CA LEU A 155 9.82 -24.57 -18.25
C LEU A 155 10.04 -25.88 -17.47
N ILE A 156 9.52 -25.95 -16.23
CA ILE A 156 9.65 -27.15 -15.39
C ILE A 156 8.96 -28.34 -16.05
N THR A 157 7.72 -28.17 -16.51
CA THR A 157 6.94 -29.23 -17.14
C THR A 157 7.60 -29.70 -18.43
N HIS A 158 8.01 -28.78 -19.32
CA HIS A 158 8.72 -29.15 -20.55
C HIS A 158 10.03 -29.90 -20.29
N ALA A 159 10.79 -29.53 -19.26
CA ALA A 159 12.01 -30.25 -18.90
C ALA A 159 11.73 -31.68 -18.42
N ILE A 160 10.69 -31.87 -17.59
CA ILE A 160 10.26 -33.18 -17.12
C ILE A 160 9.77 -34.05 -18.27
N ASP A 161 8.95 -33.49 -19.16
CA ASP A 161 8.41 -34.20 -20.33
C ASP A 161 9.53 -34.63 -21.28
N SER A 162 10.46 -33.71 -21.58
CA SER A 162 11.61 -34.00 -22.44
C SER A 162 12.49 -35.11 -21.87
N LEU A 163 12.74 -35.11 -20.56
CA LEU A 163 13.53 -36.15 -19.91
C LEU A 163 12.79 -37.50 -19.91
N SER A 164 11.49 -37.48 -19.60
CA SER A 164 10.66 -38.70 -19.57
C SER A 164 10.58 -39.35 -20.96
N PHE A 165 10.42 -38.53 -22.00
CA PHE A 165 10.43 -39.00 -23.39
C PHE A 165 11.78 -39.63 -23.78
N LYS A 166 12.90 -38.98 -23.44
CA LYS A 166 14.24 -39.52 -23.75
C LYS A 166 14.55 -40.81 -23.00
N LEU A 167 14.14 -40.93 -21.74
CA LEU A 167 14.28 -42.18 -20.98
C LEU A 167 13.47 -43.32 -21.59
N LEU A 168 12.30 -43.03 -22.16
CA LEU A 168 11.51 -44.03 -22.89
C LEU A 168 12.16 -44.43 -24.22
N GLU A 169 12.72 -43.48 -24.97
CA GLU A 169 13.46 -43.79 -26.20
C GLU A 169 14.62 -44.74 -25.92
N GLU A 170 15.46 -44.43 -24.93
CA GLU A 170 16.62 -45.26 -24.55
C GLU A 170 16.21 -46.63 -23.97
N PHE A 171 15.04 -46.75 -23.33
CA PHE A 171 14.55 -48.04 -22.82
C PHE A 171 14.05 -48.98 -23.93
N LEU A 172 13.56 -48.42 -25.03
CA LEU A 172 13.02 -49.18 -26.15
C LEU A 172 14.10 -49.63 -27.16
N VAL A 173 15.29 -49.06 -27.10
CA VAL A 173 16.48 -49.43 -27.89
C VAL A 173 17.31 -50.47 -27.15
#